data_AF-A0A940G6U8-F1
#
_entry.id   AF-A0A940G6U8-F1
#
_cell.length_a   1.000
_cell.length_b   1.000
_cell.length_c   1.000
_cell.angle_alpha   90.00
_cell.angle_beta   90.00
_cell.angle_gamma   90.00
#
_symmetry.space_group_name_H-M   'P 1'
#
loop_
_entity.id
_entity.type
_entity.pdbx_description
1 polymer ?
#
loop_
_entity_poly.entity_id
_entity_poly.type
_entity_poly.pdbx_seq_one_letter_code
_entity_poly.pdbx_strand_id
1 'polypeptide(L)'
;MTTISTARNRVITEQPAPDDVFVQIILFGEGDTPGTVAGRSLRYLPISAYQECLDWALGIADQMARPLYVVPLNHNDILRSPQRWTPYRNFIANMNDQERGELRRVVVTTCCEIMRDCDDWHVRADAHDILTQLKVIRP
;
A
#
# COMPACT_ATOMS: atom_id res chain seq x y z
N MET A 1 -13.49 9.90 -5.47
CA MET A 1 -12.97 11.07 -4.75
C MET A 1 -14.06 11.99 -4.20
N THR A 2 -14.07 12.17 -2.88
CA THR A 2 -14.94 13.01 -2.04
C THR A 2 -14.12 14.14 -1.42
N THR A 3 -14.66 15.35 -1.36
CA THR A 3 -14.02 16.49 -0.69
C THR A 3 -14.89 16.96 0.47
N ILE A 4 -14.32 17.05 1.66
CA ILE A 4 -14.99 17.54 2.87
C ILE A 4 -14.33 18.86 3.27
N SER A 5 -15.09 19.95 3.20
CA SER A 5 -14.60 21.27 3.58
C SER A 5 -14.62 21.47 5.09
N THR A 6 -13.58 22.09 5.63
CA THR A 6 -13.51 22.62 7.00
C THR A 6 -13.61 24.15 6.95
N ALA A 7 -13.42 24.85 8.06
CA ALA A 7 -13.63 26.31 8.10
C ALA A 7 -12.62 27.09 7.24
N ARG A 8 -11.40 26.56 7.07
CA ARG A 8 -10.28 27.21 6.38
C ARG A 8 -9.55 26.31 5.39
N ASN A 9 -9.88 25.02 5.36
CA ASN A 9 -9.22 24.04 4.51
C ASN A 9 -10.19 22.94 4.06
N ARG A 10 -9.66 21.80 3.60
CA ARG A 10 -10.45 20.64 3.19
C ARG A 10 -9.65 19.34 3.35
N VAL A 11 -10.38 18.25 3.53
CA VAL A 11 -9.86 16.88 3.46
C VAL A 11 -10.42 16.22 2.20
N ILE A 12 -9.55 15.56 1.45
CA ILE A 12 -9.89 14.82 0.23
C ILE A 12 -9.77 13.33 0.53
N THR A 13 -10.79 12.56 0.24
CA THR A 13 -10.82 11.14 0.57
C THR A 13 -11.61 10.34 -0.46
N GLU A 14 -11.57 9.02 -0.40
CA GLU A 14 -12.48 8.14 -1.12
C GLU A 14 -13.21 7.25 -0.12
N GLN A 15 -14.43 6.82 -0.46
CA GLN A 15 -15.12 5.84 0.36
C GLN A 15 -14.39 4.50 0.23
N PRO A 16 -14.11 3.80 1.35
CA PRO A 16 -13.50 2.48 1.30
C PRO A 16 -14.28 1.51 0.41
N ALA A 17 -13.58 0.84 -0.49
CA ALA A 17 -14.07 -0.29 -1.26
C ALA A 17 -13.89 -1.61 -0.46
N PRO A 18 -14.63 -2.67 -0.79
CA PRO A 18 -14.53 -3.96 -0.09
C PRO A 18 -13.14 -4.61 -0.12
N ASP A 19 -12.31 -4.29 -1.11
CA ASP A 19 -10.97 -4.85 -1.31
C ASP A 19 -9.84 -3.95 -0.78
N ASP A 20 -10.17 -2.77 -0.24
CA ASP A 20 -9.22 -1.91 0.43
C ASP A 20 -8.71 -2.57 1.71
N VAL A 21 -7.41 -2.50 1.93
CA VAL A 21 -6.73 -3.16 3.05
C VAL A 21 -5.95 -2.21 3.93
N PHE A 22 -5.56 -1.06 3.40
CA PHE A 22 -4.90 -0.02 4.17
C PHE A 22 -5.58 1.33 3.97
N VAL A 23 -5.39 2.22 4.94
CA VAL A 23 -5.62 3.66 4.79
C VAL A 23 -4.30 4.37 5.04
N GLN A 24 -4.09 5.47 4.32
CA GLN A 24 -2.93 6.33 4.52
C GLN A 24 -3.30 7.79 4.41
N ILE A 25 -2.61 8.60 5.20
CA ILE A 25 -2.81 10.04 5.21
C ILE A 25 -1.63 10.70 4.49
N ILE A 26 -1.91 11.57 3.53
CA ILE A 26 -0.91 12.37 2.83
C ILE A 26 -1.05 13.82 3.27
N LEU A 27 0.06 14.37 3.77
CA LEU A 27 0.22 15.78 4.05
C LEU A 27 0.97 16.43 2.90
N PHE A 28 0.61 17.66 2.54
CA PHE A 28 1.33 18.43 1.52
C PHE A 28 2.05 19.60 2.17
N GLY A 29 3.35 19.69 1.93
CA GLY A 29 4.23 20.75 2.43
C GLY A 29 5.18 21.24 1.36
N GLU A 30 6.15 22.06 1.76
CA GLU A 30 7.27 22.41 0.89
C GLU A 30 8.07 21.16 0.52
N GLY A 31 8.44 21.07 -0.75
CA GLY A 31 9.30 20.01 -1.27
C GLY A 31 10.78 20.31 -1.04
N ASP A 32 11.62 19.34 -1.39
CA ASP A 32 13.07 19.42 -1.18
C ASP A 32 13.76 20.45 -2.09
N THR A 33 13.05 20.95 -3.11
CA THR A 33 13.48 22.08 -3.94
C THR A 33 12.64 23.33 -3.61
N PRO A 34 13.25 24.51 -3.42
CA PRO A 34 12.52 25.73 -3.13
C PRO A 34 11.40 26.01 -4.15
N GLY A 35 10.21 26.35 -3.65
CA GLY A 35 9.02 26.62 -4.47
C GLY A 35 8.26 25.37 -4.95
N THR A 36 8.74 24.17 -4.65
CA THR A 36 8.02 22.93 -4.96
C THR A 36 7.12 22.48 -3.82
N VAL A 37 6.11 21.67 -4.14
CA VAL A 37 5.20 21.07 -3.17
C VAL A 37 5.41 19.57 -3.19
N ALA A 38 5.59 18.97 -2.02
CA ALA A 38 5.74 17.53 -1.90
C ALA A 38 4.68 16.94 -0.97
N GLY A 39 4.13 15.80 -1.39
CA GLY A 39 3.34 14.93 -0.53
C GLY A 39 4.27 14.13 0.39
N ARG A 40 3.90 14.02 1.65
CA ARG A 40 4.52 13.14 2.63
C ARG A 40 3.44 12.22 3.17
N SER A 41 3.56 10.93 2.88
CA SER A 41 2.70 9.92 3.46
C SER A 41 3.10 9.69 4.92
N LEU A 42 2.10 9.69 5.79
CA LEU A 42 2.24 9.13 7.13
C LEU A 42 2.26 7.60 7.07
N ARG A 43 2.21 6.96 8.24
CA ARG A 43 2.16 5.49 8.37
C ARG A 43 0.92 4.94 7.66
N TYR A 44 1.07 3.77 7.03
CA TYR A 44 -0.08 2.97 6.59
C TYR A 44 -0.72 2.32 7.80
N LEU A 45 -2.04 2.41 7.90
CA LEU A 45 -2.84 1.77 8.94
C LEU A 45 -3.82 0.78 8.30
N PRO A 46 -4.29 -0.24 9.02
CA PRO A 46 -5.34 -1.14 8.52
C PRO A 46 -6.58 -0.34 8.10
N ILE A 47 -7.30 -0.80 7.06
CA ILE A 47 -8.50 -0.11 6.56
C ILE A 47 -9.57 0.09 7.64
N SER A 48 -9.60 -0.76 8.68
CA SER A 48 -10.48 -0.61 9.85
C SER A 48 -10.26 0.71 10.61
N ALA A 49 -9.11 1.36 10.44
CA ALA A 49 -8.79 2.66 11.03
C ALA A 49 -9.22 3.84 10.13
N TYR A 50 -9.92 3.60 9.01
CA TYR A 50 -10.30 4.64 8.05
C TYR A 50 -11.02 5.83 8.71
N GLN A 51 -12.06 5.55 9.50
CA GLN A 51 -12.86 6.60 10.11
C GLN A 51 -12.05 7.41 11.13
N GLU A 52 -11.24 6.74 11.96
CA GLU A 52 -10.33 7.41 12.90
C GLU A 52 -9.33 8.33 12.17
N CYS A 53 -8.78 7.86 11.04
CA CYS A 53 -7.89 8.66 10.20
C CYS A 53 -8.60 9.86 9.58
N LEU A 54 -9.84 9.68 9.14
CA LEU A 54 -10.66 10.75 8.56
C LEU A 54 -10.98 11.81 9.60
N ASP A 55 -11.42 11.39 10.79
CA ASP A 55 -11.76 12.28 11.89
C ASP A 55 -10.54 13.08 12.37
N TRP A 56 -9.39 12.40 12.51
CA TRP A 56 -8.12 13.06 12.83
C TRP A 56 -7.74 14.09 11.76
N ALA A 57 -7.82 13.73 10.48
CA ALA A 57 -7.47 14.63 9.38
C ALA A 57 -8.37 15.87 9.36
N LEU A 58 -9.67 15.69 9.60
CA LEU A 58 -10.63 16.80 9.73
C LEU A 58 -10.30 17.70 10.93
N GLY A 59 -9.90 17.10 12.07
CA GLY A 59 -9.56 17.84 13.29
C GLY A 59 -8.32 18.75 13.14
N ILE A 60 -7.39 18.41 12.25
CA ILE A 60 -6.19 19.21 12.02
C ILE A 60 -6.23 20.05 10.74
N ALA A 61 -7.22 19.85 9.87
CA ALA A 61 -7.22 20.44 8.52
C ALA A 61 -7.06 21.96 8.53
N ASP A 62 -7.76 22.66 9.43
CA ASP A 62 -7.73 24.13 9.51
C ASP A 62 -6.38 24.70 10.00
N GLN A 63 -5.50 23.85 10.54
CA GLN A 63 -4.15 24.24 10.96
C GLN A 63 -3.11 24.05 9.84
N MET A 64 -3.48 23.34 8.78
CA MET A 64 -2.59 23.04 7.66
C MET A 64 -2.73 24.10 6.56
N ALA A 65 -1.62 24.43 5.91
CA ALA A 65 -1.61 25.37 4.78
C ALA A 65 -2.19 24.78 3.48
N ARG A 66 -2.36 23.46 3.41
CA ARG A 66 -2.79 22.72 2.21
C ARG A 66 -3.76 21.61 2.58
N PRO A 67 -4.59 21.14 1.62
CA PRO A 67 -5.48 20.02 1.85
C PRO A 67 -4.76 18.75 2.31
N LEU A 68 -5.44 17.97 3.13
CA LEU A 68 -4.99 16.64 3.51
C LEU A 68 -5.71 15.60 2.67
N TYR A 69 -5.05 14.46 2.44
CA TYR A 69 -5.66 13.34 1.74
C TYR A 69 -5.73 12.14 2.67
N VAL A 70 -6.90 11.51 2.77
CA VAL A 70 -7.11 10.24 3.47
C VAL A 70 -7.49 9.21 2.42
N VAL A 71 -6.56 8.34 2.08
CA VAL A 71 -6.68 7.49 0.88
C VAL A 71 -6.75 6.04 1.34
N PRO A 72 -7.89 5.36 1.16
CA PRO A 72 -7.95 3.91 1.27
C PRO A 72 -7.20 3.29 0.07
N LEU A 73 -6.59 2.13 0.28
CA LEU A 73 -5.76 1.44 -0.71
C LEU A 73 -6.03 -0.06 -0.68
N ASN A 74 -6.24 -0.64 -1.86
CA ASN A 74 -6.23 -2.10 -2.05
C ASN A 74 -4.83 -2.60 -2.45
N HIS A 75 -4.68 -3.93 -2.49
CA HIS A 75 -3.42 -4.59 -2.87
C HIS A 75 -2.96 -4.24 -4.29
N ASN A 76 -3.89 -4.05 -5.24
CA ASN A 76 -3.56 -3.71 -6.62
C ASN A 76 -3.02 -2.29 -6.75
N ASP A 77 -3.58 -1.32 -6.03
CA ASP A 77 -3.08 0.06 -6.02
C ASP A 77 -1.65 0.13 -5.47
N ILE A 78 -1.36 -0.71 -4.48
CA ILE A 78 -0.03 -0.90 -3.91
C ILE A 78 0.93 -1.49 -4.94
N LEU A 79 0.52 -2.47 -5.73
CA LEU A 79 1.43 -3.09 -6.68
C LEU A 79 1.58 -2.31 -7.99
N ARG A 80 0.54 -1.57 -8.41
CA ARG A 80 0.46 -0.97 -9.75
C ARG A 80 0.75 0.54 -9.79
N SER A 81 0.72 1.27 -8.67
CA SER A 81 1.02 2.72 -8.65
C SER A 81 2.45 3.03 -9.15
N PRO A 82 2.62 3.66 -10.33
CA PRO A 82 3.90 3.70 -11.05
C PRO A 82 5.02 4.47 -10.38
N GLN A 83 4.73 5.47 -9.55
CA GLN A 83 5.75 6.33 -8.91
C GLN A 83 5.97 6.02 -7.42
N ARG A 84 4.91 5.59 -6.73
CA ARG A 84 4.93 5.43 -5.26
C ARG A 84 5.78 4.25 -4.81
N TRP A 85 5.74 3.16 -5.58
CA TRP A 85 6.48 1.94 -5.29
C TRP A 85 7.75 1.84 -6.10
N THR A 86 8.11 2.86 -6.87
CA THR A 86 9.39 2.92 -7.59
C THR A 86 10.58 2.64 -6.69
N PRO A 87 10.68 3.16 -5.45
CA PRO A 87 11.79 2.80 -4.56
C PRO A 87 11.84 1.30 -4.25
N TYR A 88 10.69 0.67 -3.98
CA TYR A 88 10.59 -0.78 -3.75
C TYR A 88 10.86 -1.60 -5.02
N ARG A 89 10.34 -1.17 -6.16
CA ARG A 89 10.60 -1.80 -7.48
C ARG A 89 12.08 -1.71 -7.83
N ASN A 90 12.70 -0.55 -7.60
CA ASN A 90 14.13 -0.34 -7.80
C ASN A 90 14.94 -1.20 -6.84
N PHE A 91 14.54 -1.32 -5.57
CA PHE A 91 15.18 -2.22 -4.62
C PHE A 91 15.13 -3.67 -5.11
N ILE A 92 13.95 -4.18 -5.47
CA ILE A 92 13.77 -5.55 -6.01
C ILE A 92 14.59 -5.76 -7.29
N ALA A 93 14.56 -4.79 -8.22
CA ALA A 93 15.28 -4.88 -9.49
C ALA A 93 16.80 -4.90 -9.30
N ASN A 94 17.32 -4.24 -8.26
CA ASN A 94 18.75 -4.13 -7.97
C ASN A 94 19.24 -5.12 -6.90
N MET A 95 18.40 -6.06 -6.45
CA MET A 95 18.83 -7.09 -5.49
C MET A 95 19.97 -7.92 -6.08
N ASN A 96 20.99 -8.18 -5.26
CA ASN A 96 22.03 -9.15 -5.58
C ASN A 96 21.49 -10.58 -5.46
N ASP A 97 22.30 -11.57 -5.84
CA ASP A 97 21.85 -12.98 -5.86
C ASP A 97 21.52 -13.54 -4.47
N GLN A 98 22.19 -13.06 -3.42
CA GLN A 98 21.87 -13.45 -2.05
C GLN A 98 20.52 -12.90 -1.61
N GLU A 99 20.29 -11.59 -1.79
CA GLU A 99 19.02 -10.93 -1.46
C GLU A 99 17.85 -11.53 -2.24
N ARG A 100 18.05 -11.83 -3.53
CA ARG A 100 17.07 -12.55 -4.34
C ARG A 100 16.81 -13.96 -3.81
N GLY A 101 17.84 -14.66 -3.35
CA GLY A 101 17.73 -15.98 -2.73
C GLY A 101 16.93 -15.96 -1.43
N GLU A 102 17.13 -14.93 -0.60
CA GLU A 102 16.39 -14.73 0.65
C GLU A 102 14.91 -14.41 0.37
N LEU A 103 14.62 -13.46 -0.53
CA LEU A 103 13.26 -13.15 -0.94
C LEU A 103 12.55 -14.38 -1.53
N ARG A 104 13.24 -15.14 -2.39
CA ARG A 104 12.73 -16.39 -2.95
C ARG A 104 12.39 -17.39 -1.85
N ARG A 105 13.25 -17.55 -0.84
CA ARG A 105 13.00 -18.46 0.29
C ARG A 105 11.72 -18.07 1.02
N VAL A 106 11.50 -16.78 1.29
CA VAL A 106 10.27 -16.28 1.93
C VAL A 106 9.04 -16.65 1.10
N VAL A 107 9.04 -16.33 -0.20
CA VAL A 107 7.91 -16.63 -1.10
C VAL A 107 7.60 -18.14 -1.13
N VAL A 108 8.63 -18.97 -1.28
CA VAL A 108 8.47 -20.43 -1.33
C VAL A 108 7.89 -20.98 -0.02
N THR A 109 8.43 -20.55 1.12
CA THR A 109 7.91 -20.98 2.43
C THR A 109 6.44 -20.61 2.58
N THR A 110 6.07 -19.37 2.27
CA THR A 110 4.68 -18.90 2.36
C THR A 110 3.75 -19.71 1.44
N CYS A 111 4.13 -19.96 0.18
CA CYS A 111 3.31 -20.77 -0.71
C CYS A 111 3.17 -22.21 -0.21
N CYS A 112 4.22 -22.80 0.37
CA CYS A 112 4.15 -24.14 0.98
C CYS A 112 3.20 -24.18 2.19
N GLU A 113 3.20 -23.14 3.03
CA GLU A 113 2.26 -23.02 4.15
C GLU A 113 0.81 -22.89 3.66
N ILE A 114 0.56 -22.05 2.65
CA ILE A 114 -0.76 -21.94 2.01
C ILE A 114 -1.23 -23.29 1.48
N MET A 115 -0.37 -24.01 0.75
CA MET A 115 -0.69 -25.34 0.22
C MET A 115 -1.07 -26.34 1.30
N ARG A 116 -0.48 -26.22 2.49
CA ARG A 116 -0.71 -27.13 3.62
C ARG A 116 -1.95 -26.76 4.44
N ASP A 117 -2.14 -25.48 4.74
CA ASP A 117 -3.02 -25.02 5.81
C ASP A 117 -4.27 -24.25 5.31
N CYS A 118 -4.32 -23.84 4.04
CA CYS A 118 -5.47 -23.09 3.51
C CYS A 118 -6.61 -24.02 3.06
N ASP A 119 -7.80 -23.80 3.61
CA ASP A 119 -8.99 -24.59 3.26
C ASP A 119 -9.54 -24.28 1.86
N ASP A 120 -9.29 -23.08 1.33
CA ASP A 120 -9.73 -22.68 0.00
C ASP A 120 -8.86 -23.33 -1.08
N TRP A 121 -9.47 -24.20 -1.89
CA TRP A 121 -8.76 -24.93 -2.94
C TRP A 121 -8.30 -24.04 -4.09
N HIS A 122 -8.98 -22.92 -4.38
CA HIS A 122 -8.54 -21.99 -5.42
C HIS A 122 -7.25 -21.28 -5.02
N VAL A 123 -7.17 -20.84 -3.76
CA VAL A 123 -5.96 -20.19 -3.21
C VAL A 123 -4.78 -21.16 -3.20
N ARG A 124 -5.02 -22.44 -2.92
CA ARG A 124 -3.99 -23.49 -3.04
C ARG A 124 -3.57 -23.71 -4.50
N ALA A 125 -4.49 -23.74 -5.45
CA ALA A 125 -4.16 -23.87 -6.87
C ALA A 125 -3.25 -22.71 -7.34
N ASP A 126 -3.56 -21.47 -6.95
CA ASP A 126 -2.72 -20.30 -7.27
C ASP A 126 -1.31 -20.43 -6.66
N ALA A 127 -1.20 -20.89 -5.40
CA ALA A 127 0.09 -21.12 -4.74
C ALA A 127 0.90 -22.23 -5.43
N HIS A 128 0.24 -23.32 -5.88
CA HIS A 128 0.86 -24.38 -6.65
C HIS A 128 1.44 -23.86 -7.98
N ASP A 129 0.68 -23.04 -8.69
CA ASP A 129 1.11 -22.46 -9.97
C ASP A 129 2.31 -21.53 -9.78
N ILE A 130 2.32 -20.72 -8.72
CA ILE A 130 3.48 -19.89 -8.37
C ILE A 130 4.71 -20.77 -8.08
N LEU A 131 4.57 -21.83 -7.27
CA LEU A 131 5.68 -22.74 -6.96
C LEU A 131 6.23 -23.45 -8.20
N THR A 132 5.35 -23.76 -9.17
CA THR A 132 5.72 -24.34 -10.47
C THR A 132 6.44 -23.33 -11.35
N GLN A 133 5.95 -22.09 -11.45
CA GLN A 133 6.63 -21.00 -12.17
C GLN A 133 8.01 -20.69 -11.59
N LEU A 134 8.13 -20.76 -10.26
CA LEU A 134 9.40 -20.65 -9.56
C LEU A 134 10.30 -21.89 -9.74
N LYS A 135 9.83 -22.98 -10.37
CA LYS A 135 10.54 -24.24 -10.55
C LYS A 135 10.96 -24.92 -9.24
N VAL A 136 10.17 -24.73 -8.19
CA VAL A 136 10.34 -25.44 -6.90
C VAL A 136 9.74 -26.83 -7.00
N ILE A 137 8.59 -26.93 -7.65
CA ILE A 137 7.85 -28.16 -7.90
C ILE A 137 7.80 -28.37 -9.42
N ARG A 138 7.74 -29.63 -9.85
CA ARG A 138 7.59 -29.97 -11.27
C ARG A 138 6.11 -29.87 -11.67
N PRO A 139 5.81 -29.45 -12.91
CA PRO A 139 4.45 -29.44 -13.43
C PRO A 139 3.84 -30.85 -13.48
#